data_AF-A0A366LJ87-F1
#
_entry.id   AF-A0A366LJ87-F1
#
_cell.length_a   1.000
_cell.length_b   1.000
_cell.length_c   1.000
_cell.angle_alpha   90.00
_cell.angle_beta   90.00
_cell.angle_gamma   90.00
#
_symmetry.space_group_name_H-M   'P 1'
#
loop_
_entity.id
_entity.type
_entity.pdbx_description
1 polymer ?
#
loop_
_entity_poly.entity_id
_entity_poly.type
_entity_poly.pdbx_seq_one_letter_code
_entity_poly.pdbx_strand_id
1 'polypeptide(L)' 'MSNPRAIWMAIIILAAALIGIAGGTLALIGGTTAPGAMLTGAGGFGAAVALLLAIAYFLDGNRP' A
#
# COMPACT_ATOMS: atom_id res chain seq x y z
N MET A 1 -10.65 24.86 -0.22
CA MET A 1 -10.58 24.19 1.10
C MET A 1 -10.12 22.77 0.87
N SER A 2 -8.94 22.39 1.34
CA SER A 2 -8.42 21.02 1.19
C SER A 2 -9.24 20.05 2.06
N ASN A 3 -9.79 18.99 1.46
CA ASN A 3 -10.52 17.96 2.20
C ASN A 3 -9.52 17.08 2.96
N PRO A 4 -9.54 17.05 4.31
CA PRO A 4 -8.58 16.27 5.11
C PRO A 4 -8.59 14.78 4.75
N ARG A 5 -9.76 14.22 4.38
CA ARG A 5 -9.87 12.81 3.96
C ARG A 5 -9.10 12.54 2.66
N ALA A 6 -9.10 13.49 1.73
CA ALA A 6 -8.36 13.37 0.46
C ALA A 6 -6.84 13.38 0.67
N ILE A 7 -6.34 14.20 1.61
CA ILE A 7 -4.93 14.23 1.97
C ILE A 7 -4.52 12.89 2.59
N TRP A 8 -5.31 12.37 3.53
CA TRP A 8 -5.03 11.07 4.15
C TRP A 8 -5.05 9.91 3.15
N MET A 9 -6.00 9.89 2.20
CA MET A 9 -5.98 8.92 1.11
C MET A 9 -4.68 9.00 0.29
N ALA A 10 -4.24 10.21 -0.06
CA ALA A 10 -3.01 10.39 -0.81
C ALA A 10 -1.78 9.84 -0.05
N ILE A 11 -1.70 10.08 1.25
CA ILE A 11 -0.63 9.55 2.12
C ILE A 11 -0.66 8.02 2.15
N ILE A 12 -1.84 7.41 2.31
CA ILE A 12 -1.99 5.95 2.32
C ILE A 12 -1.52 5.35 1.00
N ILE A 13 -1.95 5.91 -0.13
CA ILE A 13 -1.54 5.43 -1.46
C ILE A 13 -0.03 5.59 -1.67
N LEU A 14 0.55 6.72 -1.25
CA LEU A 14 1.98 6.96 -1.37
C LEU A 14 2.80 5.97 -0.53
N ALA A 15 2.40 5.74 0.73
CA ALA A 15 3.06 4.78 1.60
C ALA A 15 2.98 3.34 1.04
N ALA A 16 1.81 2.94 0.56
CA ALA A 16 1.62 1.63 -0.05
C ALA A 16 2.45 1.48 -1.35
N ALA A 17 2.56 2.56 -2.15
CA ALA A 17 3.37 2.55 -3.37
C ALA A 17 4.84 2.30 -3.05
N LEU A 18 5.38 2.95 -2.01
CA LEU A 18 6.75 2.71 -1.55
C LEU A 18 6.96 1.26 -1.10
N ILE A 19 6.00 0.69 -0.36
CA ILE A 19 6.05 -0.73 0.07
C ILE A 19 6.02 -1.66 -1.15
N GLY A 20 5.15 -1.41 -2.12
CA GLY A 20 5.07 -2.21 -3.34
C GLY A 20 6.34 -2.14 -4.19
N ILE A 21 6.89 -0.93 -4.38
CA ILE A 21 8.14 -0.73 -5.12
C ILE A 21 9.30 -1.44 -4.43
N ALA A 22 9.44 -1.26 -3.10
CA ALA A 22 10.49 -1.91 -2.32
C ALA A 22 10.36 -3.45 -2.38
N GLY A 23 9.14 -3.98 -2.19
CA GLY A 23 8.88 -5.41 -2.27
C GLY A 23 9.19 -6.00 -3.65
N GLY A 24 8.79 -5.31 -4.73
CA GLY A 24 9.08 -5.75 -6.10
C GLY A 24 10.57 -5.68 -6.45
N THR A 25 11.28 -4.63 -6.01
CA THR A 25 12.73 -4.53 -6.23
C THR A 25 13.51 -5.57 -5.44
N LEU A 26 13.14 -5.82 -4.18
CA LEU A 26 13.70 -6.93 -3.38
C LEU A 26 13.46 -8.29 -4.05
N ALA A 27 12.28 -8.50 -4.65
CA ALA A 27 11.98 -9.72 -5.39
C ALA A 27 12.83 -9.86 -6.67
N LEU A 28 13.10 -8.78 -7.41
CA LEU A 28 14.04 -8.83 -8.54
C LEU A 28 15.45 -9.17 -8.07
N ILE A 29 15.93 -8.52 -7.02
CA ILE A 29 17.27 -8.75 -6.45
C ILE A 29 17.39 -10.18 -5.89
N GLY A 30 16.30 -10.71 -5.34
CA GLY A 30 16.21 -12.08 -4.84
C GLY A 30 16.14 -13.16 -5.93
N GLY A 31 16.19 -12.80 -7.21
CA GLY A 31 16.25 -13.74 -8.33
C GLY A 31 14.89 -14.19 -8.88
N THR A 32 13.79 -13.51 -8.52
CA THR A 32 12.50 -13.78 -9.17
C THR A 32 12.49 -13.28 -10.62
N THR A 33 11.62 -13.85 -11.45
CA THR A 33 11.40 -13.33 -12.81
C THR A 33 10.69 -11.97 -12.75
N ALA A 34 10.85 -11.14 -13.80
CA ALA A 34 10.19 -9.84 -13.85
C ALA A 34 8.66 -9.90 -13.62
N PRO A 35 7.90 -10.85 -14.22
CA PRO A 35 6.49 -11.02 -13.90
C PRO A 35 6.24 -11.39 -12.43
N GLY A 36 7.10 -12.22 -11.83
CA GLY A 36 7.01 -12.60 -10.42
C GLY A 36 7.22 -11.40 -9.49
N ALA A 37 8.24 -10.59 -9.77
CA ALA A 37 8.51 -9.38 -9.01
C ALA A 37 7.39 -8.34 -9.12
N MET A 38 6.78 -8.19 -10.30
CA MET A 38 5.59 -7.34 -10.47
C MET A 38 4.43 -7.83 -9.59
N LEU A 39 4.22 -9.14 -9.54
CA LEU A 39 3.18 -9.75 -8.70
C LEU A 39 3.45 -9.54 -7.21
N THR A 40 4.70 -9.72 -6.76
CA THR A 40 5.11 -9.44 -5.38
C THR A 40 4.91 -7.97 -5.01
N GLY A 41 5.34 -7.04 -5.87
CA GLY A 41 5.16 -5.61 -5.64
C GLY A 41 3.69 -5.19 -5.61
N ALA A 42 2.88 -5.69 -6.54
CA ALA A 42 1.45 -5.44 -6.57
C ALA A 42 0.72 -6.02 -5.36
N GLY A 43 1.11 -7.23 -4.93
CA GLY A 43 0.61 -7.85 -3.70
C GLY A 43 0.95 -7.05 -2.45
N GLY A 44 2.21 -6.59 -2.34
CA GLY A 44 2.65 -5.72 -1.24
C GLY A 44 1.90 -4.39 -1.21
N PHE A 45 1.72 -3.74 -2.36
CA PHE A 45 0.91 -2.52 -2.49
C PHE A 45 -0.53 -2.75 -2.02
N GLY A 46 -1.21 -3.76 -2.59
CA GLY A 46 -2.61 -4.04 -2.28
C GLY A 46 -2.82 -4.38 -0.80
N ALA A 47 -1.94 -5.19 -0.22
CA ALA A 47 -1.98 -5.53 1.20
C ALA A 47 -1.78 -4.30 2.09
N ALA A 48 -0.82 -3.42 1.75
CA ALA A 48 -0.56 -2.19 2.49
C ALA A 48 -1.75 -1.21 2.42
N VAL A 49 -2.35 -1.00 1.24
CA VAL A 49 -3.56 -0.17 1.10
C VAL A 49 -4.69 -0.73 1.96
N ALA A 50 -4.98 -2.03 1.85
CA ALA A 50 -6.06 -2.66 2.60
C ALA A 50 -5.85 -2.52 4.12
N LEU A 51 -4.63 -2.78 4.59
CA LEU A 51 -4.29 -2.66 6.02
C LEU A 51 -4.42 -1.21 6.50
N LEU A 52 -3.85 -0.25 5.78
CA LEU A 52 -3.88 1.16 6.18
C LEU A 52 -5.30 1.73 6.18
N LEU A 53 -6.14 1.33 5.23
CA LEU A 53 -7.56 1.67 5.22
C LEU A 53 -8.32 1.02 6.38
N ALA A 54 -8.03 -0.25 6.71
CA ALA A 54 -8.62 -0.92 7.86
C ALA A 54 -8.24 -0.24 9.18
N ILE A 55 -6.98 0.19 9.33
CA ILE A 55 -6.52 0.98 10.48
C ILE A 55 -7.23 2.33 10.52
N ALA A 56 -7.29 3.05 9.39
CA ALA A 56 -7.98 4.34 9.33
C ALA A 56 -9.47 4.19 9.71
N TYR A 57 -10.14 3.14 9.23
CA TYR A 57 -11.51 2.82 9.59
C TYR A 57 -11.68 2.56 11.09
N PHE A 58 -10.77 1.76 11.67
CA PHE A 58 -10.77 1.48 13.11
C PHE A 58 -10.55 2.75 13.95
N LEU A 59 -9.65 3.65 13.50
CA LEU A 59 -9.34 4.90 14.17
C LEU A 59 -10.42 5.98 14.02
N ASP A 60 -11.18 5.99 12.91
CA ASP A 60 -12.34 6.88 12.73
C ASP A 60 -13.46 6.55 13.75
N GLY A 61 -13.33 5.44 14.50
CA GLY A 61 -14.27 5.06 15.54
C GLY A 61 -15.62 4.61 14.99
N ASN A 62 -15.71 4.40 13.67
CA ASN A 62 -16.90 3.94 12.97
C ASN A 62 -17.12 2.45 13.25
N ARG A 63 -17.48 2.15 14.50
CA ARG A 63 -17.97 0.83 14.93
C ARG A 63 -19.39 0.69 14.36
N PRO A 64 -19.79 -0.49 13.85
CA PRO A 64 -21.22 -0.78 13.70
C PRO A 64 -21.94 -0.67 15.05
#